data_AF-A0A558DB02-F1
#
_entry.id   AF-A0A558DB02-F1
#
_cell.length_a   1.000
_cell.length_b   1.000
_cell.length_c   1.000
_cell.angle_alpha   90.00
_cell.angle_beta   90.00
_cell.angle_gamma   90.00
#
_symmetry.space_group_name_H-M   'P 1'
#
loop_
_entity.id
_entity.type
_entity.pdbx_description
1 polymer ?
#
loop_
_entity_poly.entity_id
_entity_poly.type
_entity_poly.pdbx_seq_one_letter_code
_entity_poly.pdbx_strand_id
1 'polypeptide(L)'
;MGRLRRLFGDLLPEGFPGTLAPGENALAAAEVAGGGHLVVTELGLWLPPGRRIGWHLISKAVWRDGSLTVVEAEEAGSAGAAVLLADREPVRFALPRPGKVPLMVRQRVDGSIRGRHRHELPGGGVWFVQRKLPGQDGSVLQARPDPGVDSEVVAAIAREASERLAPPPV
;
A
#
# COMPACT_ATOMS: atom_id res chain seq x y z
N MET A 1 -4.01 19.70 -16.07
CA MET A 1 -4.95 19.68 -14.94
C MET A 1 -6.39 19.55 -15.44
N GLY A 2 -7.13 18.49 -15.10
CA GLY A 2 -8.61 18.58 -15.06
C GLY A 2 -9.49 17.88 -16.12
N ARG A 3 -9.03 16.87 -16.88
CA ARG A 3 -9.95 16.14 -17.79
C ARG A 3 -10.79 15.05 -17.08
N LEU A 4 -10.29 14.37 -16.05
CA LEU A 4 -11.09 13.38 -15.31
C LEU A 4 -12.11 14.00 -14.33
N ARG A 5 -11.74 15.12 -13.68
CA ARG A 5 -12.58 15.80 -12.67
C ARG A 5 -13.91 16.33 -13.23
N ARG A 6 -13.94 16.67 -14.53
CA ARG A 6 -15.14 17.17 -15.22
C ARG A 6 -16.12 16.09 -15.66
N LEU A 7 -15.71 14.82 -15.70
CA LEU A 7 -16.53 13.72 -16.20
C LEU A 7 -17.15 12.85 -15.10
N PHE A 8 -16.62 12.89 -13.87
CA PHE A 8 -17.06 11.99 -12.78
C PHE A 8 -17.53 12.70 -11.50
N GLY A 9 -17.67 14.03 -11.52
CA GLY A 9 -17.94 14.82 -10.32
C GLY A 9 -16.72 14.89 -9.39
N ASP A 10 -16.74 15.80 -8.42
CA ASP A 10 -15.74 15.79 -7.36
C ASP A 10 -16.07 14.64 -6.39
N LEU A 11 -15.35 13.53 -6.50
CA LEU A 11 -15.51 12.37 -5.63
C LEU A 11 -14.84 12.58 -4.26
N LEU A 12 -14.25 13.75 -4.02
CA LEU A 12 -13.70 14.12 -2.75
C LEU A 12 -14.85 14.50 -1.80
N PRO A 13 -15.01 13.79 -0.66
CA PRO A 13 -16.06 14.12 0.29
C PRO A 13 -15.92 15.54 0.85
N GLU A 14 -17.06 16.19 1.12
CA GLU A 14 -17.06 17.45 1.87
C GLU A 14 -16.38 17.26 3.24
N GLY A 15 -15.60 18.25 3.65
CA GLY A 15 -14.86 18.18 4.92
C GLY A 15 -13.72 17.16 4.93
N PHE A 16 -13.26 16.68 3.76
CA PHE A 16 -12.06 15.85 3.68
C PHE A 16 -10.86 16.57 4.32
N PRO A 17 -10.25 16.01 5.38
CA PRO A 17 -9.25 16.72 6.18
C PRO A 17 -7.83 16.67 5.61
N GLY A 18 -7.59 15.86 4.58
CA GLY A 18 -6.28 15.74 3.92
C GLY A 18 -6.08 16.74 2.78
N THR A 19 -4.85 16.84 2.30
CA THR A 19 -4.49 17.63 1.11
C THR A 19 -3.98 16.71 0.01
N LEU A 20 -4.72 16.59 -1.09
CA LEU A 20 -4.27 15.80 -2.24
C LEU A 20 -3.02 16.43 -2.86
N ALA A 21 -2.09 15.58 -3.30
CA ALA A 21 -0.92 16.04 -4.04
C ALA A 21 -1.31 16.66 -5.40
N PRO A 22 -0.46 17.51 -6.00
CA PRO A 22 -0.72 18.03 -7.33
C PRO A 22 -0.98 16.90 -8.35
N GLY A 23 -2.15 16.94 -9.00
CA GLY A 23 -2.56 15.96 -10.00
C GLY A 23 -3.16 14.65 -9.45
N GLU A 24 -3.17 14.45 -8.13
CA GLU A 24 -3.90 13.37 -7.47
C GLU A 24 -5.41 13.68 -7.43
N ASN A 25 -6.25 12.68 -7.69
CA ASN A 25 -7.70 12.82 -7.72
C ASN A 25 -8.36 11.73 -6.86
N ALA A 26 -9.48 12.07 -6.24
CA ALA A 26 -10.37 11.08 -5.66
C ALA A 26 -11.03 10.25 -6.78
N LEU A 27 -10.96 8.93 -6.65
CA LEU A 27 -11.50 7.97 -7.61
C LEU A 27 -12.70 7.18 -7.07
N ALA A 28 -12.74 7.02 -5.74
CA ALA A 28 -13.87 6.52 -4.99
C ALA A 28 -13.73 6.97 -3.54
N ALA A 29 -14.87 7.16 -2.86
CA ALA A 29 -14.90 7.40 -1.43
C ALA A 29 -16.01 6.58 -0.78
N ALA A 30 -15.82 6.25 0.49
CA ALA A 30 -16.83 5.61 1.33
C ALA A 30 -16.76 6.18 2.73
N GLU A 31 -17.92 6.49 3.29
CA GLU A 31 -18.09 6.92 4.68
C GLU A 31 -17.77 5.76 5.63
N VAL A 32 -16.99 6.04 6.66
CA VAL A 32 -16.67 5.08 7.73
C VAL A 32 -17.68 5.25 8.86
N ALA A 33 -18.25 4.14 9.34
CA ALA A 33 -19.07 4.17 10.55
C ALA A 33 -18.21 4.64 11.73
N GLY A 34 -18.63 5.73 12.39
CA GLY A 34 -17.84 6.42 13.41
C GLY A 34 -17.15 7.70 12.92
N GLY A 35 -17.26 8.01 11.63
CA GLY A 35 -16.91 9.31 11.06
C GLY A 35 -15.72 9.28 10.09
N GLY A 36 -15.68 10.30 9.23
CA GLY A 36 -14.68 10.44 8.19
C GLY A 36 -14.90 9.52 6.99
N HIS A 37 -13.93 9.52 6.09
CA HIS A 37 -14.03 8.83 4.80
C HIS A 37 -12.75 8.07 4.47
N LEU A 38 -12.92 6.90 3.87
CA LEU A 38 -11.88 6.30 3.05
C LEU A 38 -11.93 6.94 1.67
N VAL A 39 -10.78 7.41 1.17
CA VAL A 39 -10.68 7.98 -0.19
C VAL A 39 -9.60 7.26 -0.97
N VAL A 40 -9.99 6.64 -2.07
CA VAL A 40 -9.09 5.94 -3.00
C VAL A 40 -8.61 6.94 -4.03
N THR A 41 -7.29 7.04 -4.22
CA THR A 41 -6.66 7.90 -5.24
C THR A 41 -5.71 7.11 -6.13
N GLU A 42 -5.09 7.78 -7.09
CA GLU A 42 -4.02 7.18 -7.89
C GLU A 42 -2.81 6.81 -7.04
N LEU A 43 -2.54 7.58 -5.98
CA LEU A 43 -1.30 7.51 -5.20
C LEU A 43 -1.42 6.65 -3.93
N GLY A 44 -2.62 6.55 -3.36
CA GLY A 44 -2.81 5.76 -2.16
C GLY A 44 -4.26 5.67 -1.67
N LEU A 45 -4.40 5.08 -0.50
CA LEU A 45 -5.63 5.08 0.27
C LEU A 45 -5.51 6.13 1.38
N TRP A 46 -6.39 7.12 1.37
CA TRP A 46 -6.54 8.04 2.49
C TRP A 46 -7.47 7.44 3.53
N LEU A 47 -7.01 7.50 4.78
CA LEU A 47 -7.73 7.06 5.96
C LEU A 47 -8.13 8.29 6.80
N PRO A 48 -9.24 8.24 7.55
CA PRO A 48 -9.50 9.23 8.57
C PRO A 48 -8.39 9.19 9.65
N PRO A 49 -7.96 10.34 10.21
CA PRO A 49 -8.48 11.69 10.00
C PRO A 49 -7.72 12.50 8.91
N GLY A 50 -7.26 11.87 7.83
CA GLY A 50 -6.61 12.57 6.70
C GLY A 50 -5.17 12.14 6.42
N ARG A 51 -4.83 10.88 6.68
CA ARG A 51 -3.50 10.31 6.40
C ARG A 51 -3.56 9.42 5.16
N ARG A 52 -2.61 9.58 4.23
CA ARG A 52 -2.47 8.71 3.06
C ARG A 52 -1.51 7.55 3.33
N ILE A 53 -1.93 6.34 3.02
CA ILE A 53 -1.04 5.18 2.87
C ILE A 53 -0.79 4.96 1.38
N GLY A 54 0.48 4.93 0.96
CA GLY A 54 0.83 4.58 -0.42
C GLY A 54 0.45 3.13 -0.75
N TRP A 55 0.04 2.85 -1.99
CA TRP A 55 -0.38 1.49 -2.38
C TRP A 55 0.68 0.41 -2.13
N HIS A 56 1.96 0.79 -2.20
CA HIS A 56 3.09 -0.10 -1.94
C HIS A 56 3.31 -0.43 -0.45
N LEU A 57 2.69 0.31 0.47
CA LEU A 57 2.73 0.06 1.91
C LEU A 57 1.49 -0.65 2.43
N ILE A 58 0.50 -0.94 1.57
CA ILE A 58 -0.61 -1.81 1.99
C ILE A 58 -0.17 -3.26 1.81
N SER A 59 0.19 -3.90 2.93
CA SER A 59 0.59 -5.31 3.00
C SER A 59 -0.56 -6.25 2.68
N LYS A 60 -1.76 -5.92 3.17
CA LYS A 60 -2.97 -6.72 2.97
C LYS A 60 -4.19 -5.82 3.09
N ALA A 61 -5.18 -6.07 2.24
CA ALA A 61 -6.51 -5.49 2.39
C ALA A 61 -7.55 -6.61 2.22
N VAL A 62 -8.48 -6.71 3.17
CA VAL A 62 -9.54 -7.72 3.17
C VAL A 62 -10.87 -7.02 3.31
N TRP A 63 -11.78 -7.29 2.38
CA TRP A 63 -13.18 -6.91 2.50
C TRP A 63 -13.99 -8.12 2.95
N ARG A 64 -14.67 -8.00 4.09
CA ARG A 64 -15.52 -9.06 4.65
C ARG A 64 -16.55 -8.45 5.61
N ASP A 65 -17.77 -8.98 5.62
CA ASP A 65 -18.80 -8.64 6.60
C ASP A 65 -19.02 -7.11 6.76
N GLY A 66 -19.14 -6.41 5.62
CA GLY A 66 -19.36 -4.96 5.59
C GLY A 66 -18.18 -4.11 6.05
N SER A 67 -16.99 -4.70 6.21
CA SER A 67 -15.80 -4.00 6.71
C SER A 67 -14.57 -4.22 5.83
N LEU A 68 -13.80 -3.15 5.65
CA LEU A 68 -12.48 -3.19 5.05
C LEU A 68 -11.44 -3.26 6.17
N THR A 69 -10.67 -4.34 6.22
CA THR A 69 -9.51 -4.48 7.12
C THR A 69 -8.25 -4.22 6.32
N VAL A 70 -7.43 -3.28 6.76
CA VAL A 70 -6.18 -2.87 6.11
C VAL A 70 -5.01 -3.15 7.04
N VAL A 71 -4.00 -3.82 6.52
CA VAL A 71 -2.70 -3.98 7.17
C VAL A 71 -1.72 -3.07 6.45
N GLU A 72 -1.30 -2.03 7.15
CA GLU A 72 -0.24 -1.11 6.71
C GLU A 72 1.11 -1.72 7.09
N ALA A 73 2.06 -1.72 6.16
CA ALA A 73 3.45 -1.96 6.48
C ALA A 73 4.13 -0.64 6.81
N GLU A 74 5.05 -0.70 7.76
CA GLU A 74 6.02 0.37 7.99
C GLU A 74 7.41 -0.04 7.52
N GLU A 75 8.17 0.95 7.08
CA GLU A 75 9.56 0.78 6.68
C GLU A 75 10.42 0.69 7.96
N ALA A 76 10.82 -0.52 8.31
CA ALA A 76 11.64 -0.80 9.48
C ALA A 76 13.14 -0.55 9.24
N GLY A 77 13.54 -0.41 7.97
CA GLY A 77 14.91 -0.12 7.58
C GLY A 77 15.16 -0.38 6.10
N SER A 78 16.44 -0.37 5.71
CA SER A 78 16.87 -0.67 4.35
C SER A 78 18.05 -1.65 4.34
N ALA A 79 18.16 -2.40 3.26
CA ALA A 79 19.26 -3.32 3.00
C ALA A 79 19.69 -3.20 1.53
N GLY A 80 20.70 -2.37 1.28
CA GLY A 80 21.04 -1.95 -0.08
C GLY A 80 19.90 -1.11 -0.67
N ALA A 81 19.42 -1.48 -1.85
CA ALA A 81 18.26 -0.84 -2.48
C ALA A 81 16.90 -1.44 -2.04
N ALA A 82 16.93 -2.51 -1.23
CA ALA A 82 15.71 -3.10 -0.68
C ALA A 82 15.23 -2.35 0.57
N VAL A 83 13.92 -2.32 0.76
CA VAL A 83 13.25 -1.81 1.96
C VAL A 83 12.79 -2.98 2.82
N LEU A 84 13.12 -2.94 4.11
CA LEU A 84 12.66 -3.91 5.09
C LEU A 84 11.34 -3.43 5.68
N LEU A 85 10.34 -4.30 5.69
CA LEU A 85 8.99 -3.98 6.15
C LEU A 85 8.62 -4.74 7.41
N ALA A 86 7.87 -4.08 8.29
CA ALA A 86 7.13 -4.72 9.37
C ALA A 86 5.64 -4.42 9.21
N ASP A 87 4.78 -5.42 9.42
CA ASP A 87 3.33 -5.20 9.39
C ASP A 87 2.88 -4.53 10.70
N ARG A 88 2.12 -3.44 10.57
CA ARG A 88 1.40 -2.84 11.69
C ARG A 88 0.15 -3.65 12.01
N GLU A 89 -0.42 -3.34 13.17
CA GLU A 89 -1.70 -3.92 13.58
C GLU A 89 -2.80 -3.65 12.53
N PRO A 90 -3.63 -4.66 12.18
CA PRO A 90 -4.72 -4.47 11.24
C PRO A 90 -5.74 -3.44 11.73
N VAL A 91 -6.10 -2.49 10.86
CA VAL A 91 -7.13 -1.49 11.14
C VAL A 91 -8.41 -1.84 10.37
N ARG A 92 -9.55 -1.87 11.07
CA ARG A 92 -10.86 -2.22 10.51
C ARG A 92 -11.74 -0.99 10.34
N PHE A 93 -12.29 -0.82 9.15
CA PHE A 93 -13.23 0.23 8.80
C PHE A 93 -14.57 -0.37 8.41
N ALA A 94 -15.62 -0.14 9.20
CA ALA A 94 -16.97 -0.52 8.83
C ALA A 94 -17.52 0.48 7.81
N LEU A 95 -18.01 -0.01 6.67
CA LEU A 95 -18.49 0.81 5.56
C LEU A 95 -19.94 0.45 5.25
N PRO A 96 -20.93 1.17 5.82
CA PRO A 96 -22.35 0.89 5.57
C PRO A 96 -22.74 1.03 4.08
N ARG A 97 -22.07 1.95 3.38
CA ARG A 97 -22.24 2.21 1.95
C ARG A 97 -20.86 2.16 1.27
N PRO A 98 -20.32 0.98 0.98
CA PRO A 98 -18.92 0.83 0.54
C PRO A 98 -18.66 1.29 -0.90
N GLY A 99 -19.70 1.36 -1.73
CA GLY A 99 -19.58 1.72 -3.15
C GLY A 99 -18.51 0.89 -3.86
N LYS A 100 -17.61 1.55 -4.59
CA LYS A 100 -16.50 0.91 -5.32
C LYS A 100 -15.22 0.77 -4.49
N VAL A 101 -15.16 1.30 -3.25
CA VAL A 101 -13.92 1.34 -2.46
C VAL A 101 -13.27 -0.03 -2.28
N PRO A 102 -13.98 -1.10 -1.88
CA PRO A 102 -13.36 -2.41 -1.69
C PRO A 102 -12.72 -2.97 -2.98
N LEU A 103 -13.43 -2.86 -4.10
CA LEU A 103 -12.96 -3.33 -5.40
C LEU A 103 -11.72 -2.54 -5.85
N MET A 104 -11.75 -1.21 -5.72
CA MET A 104 -10.63 -0.38 -6.17
C MET A 104 -9.41 -0.53 -5.28
N VAL A 105 -9.57 -0.68 -3.96
CA VAL A 105 -8.46 -1.00 -3.06
C VAL A 105 -7.79 -2.30 -3.49
N ARG A 106 -8.56 -3.36 -3.73
CA ARG A 106 -8.00 -4.64 -4.22
C ARG A 106 -7.23 -4.45 -5.52
N GLN A 107 -7.86 -3.82 -6.53
CA GLN A 107 -7.22 -3.60 -7.83
C GLN A 107 -5.93 -2.79 -7.73
N ARG A 108 -5.88 -1.79 -6.84
CA ARG A 108 -4.70 -0.93 -6.65
C ARG A 108 -3.58 -1.63 -5.90
N VAL A 109 -3.92 -2.40 -4.86
CA VAL A 109 -2.95 -3.22 -4.12
C VAL A 109 -2.35 -4.28 -5.06
N ASP A 110 -3.20 -5.05 -5.74
CA ASP A 110 -2.76 -6.10 -6.67
C ASP A 110 -1.93 -5.49 -7.83
N GLY A 111 -2.41 -4.39 -8.41
CA GLY A 111 -1.73 -3.68 -9.50
C GLY A 111 -0.42 -3.00 -9.09
N SER A 112 -0.15 -2.84 -7.79
CA SER A 112 1.15 -2.35 -7.32
C SER A 112 2.24 -3.42 -7.37
N ILE A 113 1.87 -4.71 -7.40
CA ILE A 113 2.82 -5.82 -7.34
C ILE A 113 3.32 -6.16 -8.75
N ARG A 114 4.64 -6.12 -8.95
CA ARG A 114 5.31 -6.53 -10.20
C ARG A 114 5.81 -7.96 -10.16
N GLY A 115 6.23 -8.39 -8.98
CA GLY A 115 6.71 -9.74 -8.72
C GLY A 115 6.64 -10.03 -7.23
N ARG A 116 6.48 -11.29 -6.88
CA ARG A 116 6.55 -11.75 -5.49
C ARG A 116 7.20 -13.12 -5.41
N HIS A 117 8.00 -13.33 -4.39
CA HIS A 117 8.60 -14.60 -4.07
C HIS A 117 8.60 -14.77 -2.55
N ARG A 118 8.32 -15.99 -2.09
CA ARG A 118 8.45 -16.37 -0.69
C ARG A 118 9.69 -17.23 -0.53
N HIS A 119 10.54 -16.85 0.39
CA HIS A 119 11.71 -17.63 0.77
C HIS A 119 11.50 -18.17 2.19
N GLU A 120 11.64 -19.47 2.37
CA GLU A 120 11.47 -20.12 3.68
C GLU A 120 12.78 -20.05 4.48
N LEU A 121 12.68 -19.72 5.77
CA LEU A 121 13.78 -19.64 6.71
C LEU A 121 13.46 -20.48 7.97
N PRO A 122 14.45 -20.84 8.79
CA PRO A 122 14.19 -21.37 10.12
C PRO A 122 13.32 -20.37 10.92
N GLY A 123 12.15 -20.82 11.38
CA GLY A 123 11.24 -20.00 12.19
C GLY A 123 10.21 -19.17 11.41
N GLY A 124 10.19 -19.21 10.07
CA GLY A 124 9.16 -18.53 9.28
C GLY A 124 9.60 -18.24 7.84
N GLY A 125 8.74 -17.57 7.07
CA GLY A 125 9.09 -17.13 5.72
C GLY A 125 9.43 -15.64 5.65
N VAL A 126 10.04 -15.23 4.55
CA VAL A 126 10.11 -13.83 4.13
C VAL A 126 9.49 -13.67 2.75
N TRP A 127 8.63 -12.67 2.60
CA TRP A 127 8.08 -12.25 1.33
C TRP A 127 8.97 -11.18 0.71
N PHE A 128 9.56 -11.49 -0.43
CA PHE A 128 10.18 -10.51 -1.32
C PHE A 128 9.15 -10.05 -2.35
N VAL A 129 8.83 -8.77 -2.37
CA VAL A 129 7.82 -8.20 -3.24
C VAL A 129 8.40 -7.01 -3.98
N GLN A 130 8.43 -7.09 -5.31
CA GLN A 130 8.77 -5.94 -6.14
C GLN A 130 7.49 -5.12 -6.35
N ARG A 131 7.48 -3.87 -5.87
CA ARG A 131 6.30 -3.00 -5.96
C ARG A 131 6.57 -1.74 -6.78
N LYS A 132 5.62 -1.38 -7.64
CA LYS A 132 5.59 -0.08 -8.31
C LYS A 132 5.29 1.00 -7.28
N LEU A 133 6.03 2.11 -7.35
CA LEU A 133 5.74 3.32 -6.57
C LEU A 133 4.80 4.23 -7.38
N PRO A 134 3.54 4.45 -6.94
CA PRO A 134 2.65 5.39 -7.62
C PRO A 134 3.24 6.81 -7.61
N GLY A 135 3.22 7.48 -8.77
CA GLY A 135 3.76 8.83 -8.93
C GLY A 135 5.27 8.91 -9.11
N GLN A 136 5.96 7.77 -9.19
CA GLN A 136 7.40 7.69 -9.47
C GLN A 136 7.67 6.67 -10.59
N ASP A 137 8.70 6.93 -11.38
CA ASP A 137 9.19 5.95 -12.36
C ASP A 137 10.11 4.96 -11.64
N GLY A 138 9.61 3.73 -11.45
CA GLY A 138 10.40 2.65 -10.88
C GLY A 138 9.61 1.65 -10.05
N SER A 139 10.37 0.74 -9.45
CA SER A 139 9.88 -0.23 -8.48
C SER A 139 10.88 -0.37 -7.35
N VAL A 140 10.38 -0.68 -6.16
CA VAL A 140 11.19 -0.99 -4.98
C VAL A 140 11.09 -2.48 -4.67
N LEU A 141 12.20 -3.11 -4.26
CA LEU A 141 12.18 -4.43 -3.66
C LEU A 141 11.87 -4.28 -2.17
N GLN A 142 10.81 -4.94 -1.72
CA GLN A 142 10.43 -4.97 -0.30
C GLN A 142 10.64 -6.36 0.25
N ALA A 143 11.21 -6.46 1.45
CA ALA A 143 11.34 -7.70 2.20
C ALA A 143 10.45 -7.61 3.44
N ARG A 144 9.45 -8.50 3.53
CA ARG A 144 8.53 -8.58 4.66
C ARG A 144 8.65 -9.95 5.33
N PRO A 145 9.38 -10.06 6.46
CA PRO A 145 9.44 -11.29 7.23
C PRO A 145 8.10 -11.61 7.91
N ASP A 146 7.84 -12.90 8.12
CA ASP A 146 6.85 -13.35 9.10
C ASP A 146 7.30 -12.93 10.52
N PRO A 147 6.36 -12.72 11.47
CA PRO A 147 6.72 -12.35 12.84
C PRO A 147 7.71 -13.33 13.49
N GLY A 148 8.76 -12.80 14.12
CA GLY A 148 9.77 -13.60 14.83
C GLY A 148 10.93 -14.11 13.98
N VAL A 149 10.92 -13.88 12.67
CA VAL A 149 12.08 -14.17 11.81
C VAL A 149 13.20 -13.14 12.08
N ASP A 150 14.44 -13.62 12.13
CA ASP A 150 15.62 -12.80 12.37
C ASP A 150 15.82 -11.71 11.29
N SER A 151 15.77 -10.45 11.72
CA SER A 151 15.90 -9.28 10.85
C SER A 151 17.27 -9.16 10.19
N GLU A 152 18.35 -9.63 10.83
CA GLU A 152 19.70 -9.55 10.26
C GLU A 152 19.86 -10.52 9.08
N VAL A 153 19.34 -11.75 9.24
CA VAL A 153 19.29 -12.75 8.17
C VAL A 153 18.48 -12.22 6.99
N VAL A 154 17.31 -11.64 7.26
CA VAL A 154 16.45 -11.04 6.24
C VAL A 154 17.16 -9.90 5.52
N ALA A 155 17.85 -9.03 6.25
CA ALA A 155 18.60 -7.92 5.66
C ALA A 155 19.73 -8.40 4.74
N ALA A 156 20.46 -9.45 5.12
CA ALA A 156 21.51 -10.03 4.28
C ALA A 156 20.96 -10.55 2.95
N ILE A 157 19.86 -11.32 2.99
CA ILE A 157 19.22 -11.87 1.78
C ILE A 157 18.61 -10.75 0.93
N ALA A 158 17.97 -9.76 1.56
CA ALA A 158 17.38 -8.61 0.86
C ALA A 158 18.44 -7.78 0.11
N ARG A 159 19.61 -7.57 0.72
CA ARG A 159 20.73 -6.90 0.07
C ARG A 159 21.17 -7.64 -1.19
N GLU A 160 21.46 -8.93 -1.06
CA GLU A 160 21.89 -9.77 -2.19
C GLU A 160 20.82 -9.82 -3.30
N ALA A 161 19.55 -9.96 -2.94
CA ALA A 161 18.45 -9.93 -3.90
C ALA A 161 18.34 -8.58 -4.62
N SER A 162 18.58 -7.46 -3.91
CA SER A 162 18.54 -6.13 -4.51
C SER A 162 19.67 -5.90 -5.52
N GLU A 163 20.87 -6.41 -5.23
CA GLU A 163 22.04 -6.31 -6.12
C GLU A 163 21.83 -7.11 -7.41
N ARG A 164 21.22 -8.30 -7.32
CA ARG A 164 20.89 -9.13 -8.49
C ARG A 164 19.81 -8.51 -9.39
N LEU A 165 18.94 -7.68 -8.82
CA LEU A 165 17.85 -7.01 -9.53
C LEU A 165 18.22 -5.61 -10.03
N ALA A 166 19.39 -5.09 -9.64
CA ALA A 166 19.88 -3.82 -10.14
C ALA A 166 20.12 -3.89 -11.66
N PRO A 167 19.69 -2.88 -12.44
CA PRO A 167 20.11 -2.80 -13.83
C PRO A 167 21.65 -2.74 -13.91
N PRO A 168 22.27 -3.34 -14.95
CA PRO A 168 23.71 -3.29 -15.09
C PRO A 168 24.20 -1.82 -15.14
N PRO A 169 25.40 -1.52 -14.61
CA PRO A 169 25.96 -0.19 -14.72
C PRO A 169 26.08 0.21 -16.20
N VAL A 170 25.64 1.44 -16.50
CA VAL A 170 25.74 2.08 -17.82
C VAL A 170 27.16 2.48 -18.16
#